data_AF-A0A6I1GHN4-F1
#
_entry.id   AF-A0A6I1GHN4-F1
#
_cell.length_a   1.000
_cell.length_b   1.000
_cell.length_c   1.000
_cell.angle_alpha   90.00
_cell.angle_beta   90.00
_cell.angle_gamma   90.00
#
_symmetry.space_group_name_H-M   'P 1'
#
loop_
_entity.id
_entity.type
_entity.pdbx_description
1 polymer ?
#
loop_
_entity_poly.entity_id
_entity_poly.type
_entity_poly.pdbx_seq_one_letter_code
_entity_poly.pdbx_strand_id
1 'polypeptide(L)'
;MDLLLTYADPLSENGGESFVRGVILEEGLPVPLLQYVFVNPDNPREWYRSDFVWIFPGGYTVVLEFDGMAKYVDPTMTDGRTIRAVVSSQSERERVIYACGADRIVRATFEEALQRKPLVDKLVGAGLPRNPRTETGAPPAIPFLVAGQQWDERLRQSWMRSFHAAS
;
A
#
# COMPACT_ATOMS: atom_id res chain seq x y z
N MET A 1 3.14 21.95 22.75
CA MET A 1 1.93 21.19 22.36
C MET A 1 1.20 22.05 21.36
N ASP A 2 1.67 22.10 20.09
CA ASP A 2 1.13 23.01 19.06
C ASP A 2 1.57 22.60 17.65
N LEU A 3 1.13 21.42 17.18
CA LEU A 3 1.29 21.04 15.76
C LEU A 3 0.29 19.96 15.29
N LEU A 4 -0.83 19.83 16.01
CA LEU A 4 -1.85 18.80 15.75
C LEU A 4 -3.13 19.35 15.09
N LEU A 5 -3.25 20.67 14.95
CA LEU A 5 -4.48 21.33 14.49
C LEU A 5 -4.43 21.88 13.05
N THR A 6 -3.32 21.69 12.32
CA THR A 6 -3.17 22.22 10.95
C THR A 6 -3.35 21.15 9.85
N TYR A 7 -3.60 19.88 10.20
CA TYR A 7 -3.80 18.79 9.22
C TYR A 7 -5.20 18.18 9.24
N ALA A 8 -6.15 18.82 9.92
CA ALA A 8 -7.56 18.48 9.80
C ALA A 8 -8.18 19.23 8.61
N ASP A 9 -7.92 18.75 7.40
CA ASP A 9 -8.73 19.08 6.22
C ASP A 9 -9.67 17.89 5.95
N PRO A 10 -11.00 18.09 5.93
CA PRO A 10 -11.98 17.02 5.77
C PRO A 10 -12.08 16.44 4.34
N LEU A 11 -11.24 16.83 3.37
CA LEU A 11 -11.43 16.47 1.96
C LEU A 11 -10.20 15.99 1.16
N SER A 12 -9.09 15.64 1.78
CA SER A 12 -7.98 14.94 1.08
C SER A 12 -8.19 13.42 1.06
N GLU A 13 -9.36 12.95 0.59
CA GLU A 13 -10.01 11.64 0.86
C GLU A 13 -10.00 11.16 2.34
N ASN A 14 -8.87 11.12 3.06
CA ASN A 14 -8.72 11.59 4.46
C ASN A 14 -7.23 11.83 4.81
N GLY A 15 -6.94 12.70 5.79
CA GLY A 15 -5.56 13.00 6.22
C GLY A 15 -4.71 11.80 6.67
N GLY A 16 -5.34 10.65 6.96
CA GLY A 16 -4.64 9.40 7.28
C GLY A 16 -3.88 8.79 6.10
N GLU A 17 -4.41 8.84 4.88
CA GLU A 17 -3.69 8.36 3.69
C GLU A 17 -2.45 9.22 3.40
N SER A 18 -2.58 10.54 3.52
CA SER A 18 -1.44 11.46 3.40
C SER A 18 -0.37 11.18 4.46
N PHE A 19 -0.80 10.90 5.69
CA PHE A 19 0.11 10.52 6.78
C PHE A 19 0.85 9.20 6.48
N VAL A 20 0.14 8.15 6.04
CA VAL A 20 0.73 6.86 5.64
C VAL A 20 1.75 7.05 4.53
N ARG A 21 1.41 7.84 3.51
CA ARG A 21 2.34 8.17 2.42
C ARG A 21 3.59 8.88 2.94
N GLY A 22 3.44 9.83 3.85
CA GLY A 22 4.55 10.50 4.52
C GLY A 22 5.48 9.50 5.21
N VAL A 23 4.92 8.58 6.00
CA VAL A 23 5.69 7.52 6.67
C VAL A 23 6.42 6.63 5.67
N ILE A 24 5.76 6.18 4.60
CA ILE A 24 6.39 5.36 3.54
C ILE A 24 7.64 6.05 2.99
N LEU A 25 7.52 7.33 2.62
CA LEU A 25 8.63 8.09 2.04
C LEU A 25 9.74 8.38 3.05
N GLU A 26 9.40 8.76 4.27
CA GLU A 26 10.36 9.06 5.34
C GLU A 26 11.16 7.82 5.77
N GLU A 27 10.54 6.64 5.72
CA GLU A 27 11.16 5.36 6.07
C GLU A 27 11.99 4.75 4.93
N GLY A 28 12.09 5.43 3.79
CA GLY A 28 12.93 5.04 2.66
C GLY A 28 12.35 3.90 1.82
N LEU A 29 11.03 3.70 1.86
CA LEU A 29 10.32 2.78 0.98
C LEU A 29 10.05 3.44 -0.38
N PRO A 30 9.80 2.66 -1.45
CA PRO A 30 9.57 3.21 -2.79
C PRO A 30 8.27 4.02 -2.85
N VAL A 31 8.17 4.93 -3.82
CA VAL A 31 6.99 5.77 -4.01
C VAL A 31 5.83 4.92 -4.57
N PRO A 32 4.68 4.83 -3.88
CA PRO A 32 3.52 4.09 -4.39
C PRO A 32 2.79 4.87 -5.50
N LEU A 33 2.14 4.12 -6.38
CA LEU A 33 0.99 4.60 -7.15
C LEU A 33 -0.20 4.72 -6.20
N LEU A 34 -0.91 5.85 -6.25
CA LEU A 34 -2.07 6.07 -5.40
C LEU A 34 -3.35 5.71 -6.16
N GLN A 35 -4.36 5.22 -5.43
CA GLN A 35 -5.71 5.05 -5.95
C GLN A 35 -5.78 4.22 -7.24
N TYR A 36 -4.93 3.20 -7.36
CA TYR A 36 -4.84 2.37 -8.55
C TYR A 36 -6.08 1.48 -8.69
N VAL A 37 -6.60 1.36 -9.91
CA VAL A 37 -7.82 0.60 -10.21
C VAL A 37 -7.46 -0.75 -10.82
N PHE A 38 -7.80 -1.82 -10.11
CA PHE A 38 -7.81 -3.18 -10.64
C PHE A 38 -9.15 -3.45 -11.31
N VAL A 39 -9.14 -3.71 -12.61
CA VAL A 39 -10.34 -4.05 -13.39
C VAL A 39 -10.32 -5.56 -13.65
N ASN A 40 -11.38 -6.26 -13.29
CA ASN A 40 -11.49 -7.69 -13.57
C ASN A 40 -11.51 -7.90 -15.11
N PRO A 41 -10.55 -8.67 -15.67
CA PRO A 41 -10.48 -8.89 -17.12
C PRO A 41 -11.70 -9.66 -17.65
N ASP A 42 -12.32 -10.51 -16.85
CA ASP A 42 -13.49 -11.33 -17.22
C ASP A 42 -14.81 -10.56 -17.02
N ASN A 43 -14.80 -9.51 -16.19
CA ASN A 43 -15.96 -8.68 -15.91
C ASN A 43 -15.55 -7.21 -15.69
N PRO A 44 -15.48 -6.38 -16.75
CA PRO A 44 -15.05 -4.99 -16.62
C PRO A 44 -15.92 -4.10 -15.72
N ARG A 45 -17.11 -4.59 -15.32
CA ARG A 45 -17.98 -3.90 -14.34
C ARG A 45 -17.58 -4.17 -12.89
N GLU A 46 -16.73 -5.15 -12.66
CA GLU A 46 -16.15 -5.48 -11.36
C GLU A 46 -14.73 -4.91 -11.29
N TRP A 47 -14.57 -3.89 -10.44
CA TRP A 47 -13.31 -3.20 -10.27
C TRP A 47 -13.13 -2.76 -8.82
N TYR A 48 -11.87 -2.63 -8.40
CA TYR A 48 -11.50 -2.19 -7.06
C TYR A 48 -10.38 -1.16 -7.13
N ARG A 49 -10.53 -0.10 -6.33
CA ARG A 49 -9.54 0.96 -6.19
C ARG A 49 -8.80 0.80 -4.87
N SER A 50 -7.50 0.57 -4.93
CA SER A 50 -6.63 0.41 -3.75
C SER A 50 -5.88 1.70 -3.43
N ASP A 51 -5.60 1.93 -2.15
CA ASP A 51 -5.00 3.19 -1.69
C ASP A 51 -3.55 3.38 -2.18
N PHE A 52 -2.73 2.34 -2.11
CA PHE A 52 -1.32 2.37 -2.51
C PHE A 52 -0.92 1.09 -3.27
N VAL A 53 -0.17 1.22 -4.36
CA VAL A 53 0.32 0.09 -5.16
C VAL A 53 1.77 0.27 -5.59
N TRP A 54 2.54 -0.81 -5.55
CA TRP A 54 3.85 -0.92 -6.19
C TRP A 54 3.80 -2.02 -7.23
N ILE A 55 4.10 -1.69 -8.48
CA ILE A 55 4.24 -2.66 -9.56
C ILE A 55 5.74 -2.72 -9.89
N PHE A 56 6.39 -3.79 -9.48
CA PHE A 56 7.80 -4.02 -9.80
C PHE A 56 7.92 -4.72 -11.17
N PRO A 57 8.99 -4.45 -11.94
CA PRO A 57 9.11 -5.12 -13.22
C PRO A 57 9.35 -6.62 -13.06
N GLY A 58 8.84 -7.38 -14.02
CA GLY A 58 8.53 -8.81 -13.83
C GLY A 58 7.09 -9.04 -13.39
N GLY A 59 6.35 -7.98 -13.05
CA GLY A 59 4.91 -8.03 -12.73
C GLY A 59 4.61 -8.14 -11.24
N TYR A 60 5.62 -8.27 -10.38
CA TYR A 60 5.41 -8.44 -8.95
C TYR A 60 4.71 -7.21 -8.36
N THR A 61 3.49 -7.39 -7.89
CA THR A 61 2.61 -6.29 -7.49
C THR A 61 2.26 -6.38 -6.02
N VAL A 62 2.57 -5.32 -5.26
CA VAL A 62 2.20 -5.19 -3.85
C VAL A 62 1.15 -4.09 -3.72
N VAL A 63 0.06 -4.41 -3.03
CA VAL A 63 -1.03 -3.50 -2.71
C VAL A 63 -1.00 -3.22 -1.22
N LEU A 64 -1.18 -1.97 -0.82
CA LEU A 64 -1.45 -1.58 0.56
C LEU A 64 -2.83 -0.92 0.63
N GLU A 65 -3.70 -1.50 1.46
CA GLU A 65 -5.02 -1.00 1.81
C GLU A 65 -4.95 -0.39 3.22
N PHE A 66 -5.27 0.89 3.33
CA PHE A 66 -5.28 1.63 4.57
C PHE A 66 -6.68 1.61 5.20
N ASP A 67 -6.79 0.85 6.29
CA ASP A 67 -8.00 0.83 7.09
C ASP A 67 -7.97 1.99 8.08
N GLY A 68 -8.46 3.14 7.63
CA GLY A 68 -8.83 4.23 8.53
C GLY A 68 -9.73 3.67 9.64
N MET A 69 -9.42 4.01 10.90
CA MET A 69 -10.02 3.45 12.12
C MET A 69 -11.56 3.57 12.23
N ALA A 70 -12.23 4.18 11.26
CA ALA A 70 -13.66 4.45 11.27
C ALA A 70 -14.55 3.21 11.09
N LYS A 71 -14.06 2.08 10.54
CA LYS A 71 -14.95 0.96 10.16
C LYS A 71 -15.13 -0.14 11.21
N TYR A 72 -14.48 -0.05 12.37
CA TYR A 72 -14.58 -1.08 13.43
C TYR A 72 -14.83 -0.55 14.84
N VAL A 73 -14.75 0.77 15.04
CA VAL A 73 -14.84 1.39 16.36
C VAL A 73 -16.25 1.94 16.65
N ASP A 74 -17.11 2.06 15.64
CA ASP A 74 -18.49 2.49 15.79
C ASP A 74 -19.50 1.44 15.26
N PRO A 75 -20.17 0.67 16.16
CA PRO A 75 -21.25 -0.24 15.81
C PRO A 75 -22.40 0.44 15.05
N THR A 76 -22.59 1.75 15.19
CA THR A 76 -23.66 2.52 14.52
C THR A 76 -23.33 2.84 13.06
N MET A 77 -22.04 2.78 12.67
CA MET A 77 -21.61 3.00 11.28
C MET A 77 -21.66 1.75 10.40
N THR A 78 -21.92 0.57 10.98
CA THR A 78 -22.11 -0.68 10.22
C THR A 78 -23.57 -0.98 9.88
N ASP A 79 -24.53 -0.17 10.34
CA ASP A 79 -25.98 -0.33 10.10
C ASP A 79 -26.47 -1.78 10.30
N GLY A 80 -25.85 -2.52 11.23
CA GLY A 80 -26.15 -3.93 11.45
C GLY A 80 -25.77 -4.90 10.32
N ARG A 81 -25.03 -4.48 9.28
CA ARG A 81 -24.38 -5.41 8.34
C ARG A 81 -23.39 -6.25 9.15
N THR A 82 -23.82 -7.45 9.48
CA THR A 82 -23.16 -8.40 10.38
C THR A 82 -21.67 -8.42 10.06
N ILE A 83 -20.78 -8.43 11.05
CA ILE A 83 -19.31 -8.52 10.88
C ILE A 83 -18.92 -9.52 9.78
N ARG A 84 -19.68 -10.62 9.65
CA ARG A 84 -19.59 -11.60 8.56
C ARG A 84 -19.70 -11.03 7.14
N ALA A 85 -20.60 -10.09 6.89
CA ALA A 85 -20.75 -9.40 5.61
C ALA A 85 -19.55 -8.49 5.30
N VAL A 86 -18.97 -7.83 6.31
CA VAL A 86 -17.75 -7.02 6.15
C VAL A 86 -16.55 -7.92 5.83
N VAL A 87 -16.41 -9.04 6.54
CA VAL A 87 -15.35 -10.02 6.26
C VAL A 87 -15.53 -10.63 4.87
N SER A 88 -16.77 -10.98 4.50
CA SER A 88 -17.08 -11.53 3.18
C SER A 88 -16.78 -10.53 2.06
N SER A 89 -17.12 -9.26 2.21
CA SER A 89 -16.85 -8.24 1.20
C SER A 89 -15.36 -7.96 1.04
N GLN A 90 -14.60 -8.01 2.13
CA GLN A 90 -13.14 -7.91 2.10
C GLN A 90 -12.50 -9.11 1.44
N SER A 91 -12.98 -10.32 1.73
CA SER A 91 -12.49 -11.54 1.11
C SER A 91 -12.72 -11.54 -0.41
N GLU A 92 -13.90 -11.10 -0.86
CA GLU A 92 -14.19 -11.01 -2.29
C GLU A 92 -13.34 -9.93 -2.97
N ARG A 93 -13.17 -8.76 -2.34
CA ARG A 93 -12.28 -7.71 -2.83
C ARG A 93 -10.86 -8.23 -3.00
N GLU A 94 -10.29 -8.87 -1.99
CA GLU A 94 -8.94 -9.41 -2.06
C GLU A 94 -8.83 -10.47 -3.16
N ARG A 95 -9.81 -11.37 -3.27
CA ARG A 95 -9.87 -12.38 -4.34
C ARG A 95 -9.78 -11.75 -5.72
N VAL A 96 -10.53 -10.68 -5.97
CA VAL A 96 -10.52 -9.99 -7.27
C VAL A 96 -9.19 -9.25 -7.48
N ILE A 97 -8.66 -8.56 -6.47
CA ILE A 97 -7.35 -7.87 -6.59
C ILE A 97 -6.23 -8.87 -6.90
N TYR A 98 -6.22 -10.05 -6.26
CA TYR A 98 -5.31 -11.14 -6.60
C TYR A 98 -5.52 -11.66 -8.04
N ALA A 99 -6.78 -11.87 -8.45
CA ALA A 99 -7.09 -12.32 -9.81
C ALA A 99 -6.65 -11.30 -10.89
N CYS A 100 -6.61 -10.02 -10.55
CA CYS A 100 -6.12 -8.93 -11.40
C CYS A 100 -4.59 -8.78 -11.40
N GLY A 101 -3.85 -9.66 -10.72
CA GLY A 101 -2.38 -9.72 -10.79
C GLY A 101 -1.64 -9.12 -9.60
N ALA A 102 -2.31 -8.84 -8.48
CA ALA A 102 -1.59 -8.58 -7.24
C ALA A 102 -0.89 -9.85 -6.73
N ASP A 103 0.32 -9.71 -6.19
CA ASP A 103 1.05 -10.81 -5.54
C ASP A 103 0.91 -10.76 -4.02
N ARG A 104 0.80 -9.55 -3.45
CA ARG A 104 0.62 -9.33 -2.01
C ARG A 104 -0.36 -8.20 -1.77
N ILE A 105 -1.26 -8.41 -0.82
CA ILE A 105 -2.10 -7.36 -0.25
C ILE A 105 -1.70 -7.19 1.22
N VAL A 106 -1.27 -5.99 1.58
CA VAL A 106 -0.94 -5.57 2.93
C VAL A 106 -2.07 -4.69 3.45
N ARG A 107 -2.47 -4.90 4.70
CA ARG A 107 -3.43 -4.03 5.38
C ARG A 107 -2.75 -3.32 6.52
N ALA A 108 -2.99 -2.02 6.64
CA ALA A 108 -2.47 -1.22 7.73
C ALA A 108 -3.57 -0.43 8.42
N THR A 109 -3.50 -0.36 9.75
CA THR A 109 -4.32 0.55 10.54
C THR A 109 -3.62 1.90 10.72
N PHE A 110 -4.36 2.91 11.19
CA PHE A 110 -3.77 4.19 11.57
C PHE A 110 -2.74 4.03 12.70
N GLU A 111 -2.98 3.13 13.66
CA GLU A 111 -2.04 2.87 14.76
C GLU A 111 -0.71 2.32 14.24
N GLU A 112 -0.75 1.39 13.29
CA GLU A 112 0.47 0.82 12.69
C GLU A 112 1.25 1.85 11.88
N ALA A 113 0.54 2.74 11.17
CA ALA A 113 1.16 3.88 10.49
C ALA A 113 1.80 4.83 11.51
N LEU A 114 1.11 5.14 12.60
CA LEU A 114 1.59 6.05 13.65
C LEU A 114 2.84 5.49 14.34
N GLN A 115 2.87 4.18 14.61
CA GLN A 115 4.01 3.47 15.19
C GLN A 115 5.16 3.26 14.19
N ARG A 116 4.91 3.47 12.89
CA ARG A 116 5.85 3.35 11.75
C ARG A 116 6.44 1.96 11.56
N LYS A 117 7.15 1.43 12.56
CA LYS A 117 7.82 0.13 12.50
C LYS A 117 6.90 -1.01 12.09
N PRO A 118 5.67 -1.17 12.63
CA PRO A 118 4.78 -2.24 12.19
C PRO A 118 4.38 -2.13 10.72
N LEU A 119 4.07 -0.92 10.24
CA LEU A 119 3.79 -0.66 8.83
C LEU A 119 5.00 -1.02 7.95
N VAL A 120 6.19 -0.55 8.32
CA VAL A 120 7.43 -0.82 7.59
C VAL A 120 7.75 -2.30 7.56
N ASP A 121 7.67 -3.00 8.69
CA ASP A 121 7.96 -4.43 8.78
C ASP A 121 7.01 -5.25 7.90
N LYS A 122 5.71 -4.90 7.86
CA LYS A 122 4.74 -5.52 6.94
C LYS A 122 5.10 -5.30 5.48
N LEU A 123 5.43 -4.06 5.11
CA LEU A 123 5.77 -3.69 3.74
C LEU A 123 7.07 -4.36 3.28
N VAL A 124 8.10 -4.38 4.12
CA VAL A 124 9.35 -5.11 3.86
C VAL A 124 9.10 -6.61 3.76
N GLY A 125 8.29 -7.18 4.66
CA GLY A 125 7.88 -8.58 4.60
C GLY A 125 7.09 -8.94 3.33
N ALA A 126 6.40 -7.98 2.74
CA ALA A 126 5.74 -8.13 1.43
C ALA A 126 6.73 -8.00 0.24
N GLY A 127 8.00 -7.73 0.50
CA GLY A 127 9.06 -7.66 -0.50
C GLY A 127 9.42 -6.24 -0.96
N LEU A 128 8.95 -5.19 -0.29
CA LEU A 128 9.39 -3.83 -0.61
C LEU A 128 10.85 -3.62 -0.15
N PRO A 129 11.72 -3.13 -1.03
CA PRO A 129 13.07 -2.74 -0.63
C PRO A 129 12.99 -1.51 0.27
N ARG A 130 13.78 -1.48 1.34
CA ARG A 130 13.95 -0.30 2.19
C ARG A 130 15.36 0.22 2.05
N ASN A 131 15.51 1.46 1.60
CA ASN A 131 16.81 2.12 1.58
C ASN A 131 16.89 3.11 2.74
N PRO A 132 17.54 2.78 3.87
CA PRO A 132 17.75 3.75 4.92
C PRO A 132 18.51 4.95 4.34
N ARG A 133 18.07 6.17 4.63
CA ARG A 133 18.58 7.42 4.02
C ARG A 133 20.10 7.38 3.83
N THR A 134 20.55 7.42 2.58
CA THR A 134 21.87 7.94 2.22
C THR A 134 21.82 9.47 2.37
N GLU A 135 22.92 10.09 2.81
CA GLU A 135 23.04 11.50 3.22
C GLU A 135 22.63 12.56 2.17
N THR A 136 22.23 12.14 0.97
CA THR A 136 21.63 12.98 -0.08
C THR A 136 20.10 12.89 0.05
N GLY A 137 19.48 13.91 0.66
CA GLY A 137 18.08 13.91 1.13
C GLY A 137 16.94 13.83 0.10
N ALA A 138 17.10 13.11 -1.01
CA ALA A 138 16.03 12.76 -1.92
C ALA A 138 15.65 11.28 -1.73
N PRO A 139 14.36 10.93 -1.51
CA PRO A 139 13.94 9.54 -1.52
C PRO A 139 14.29 8.94 -2.89
N PRO A 140 14.67 7.66 -2.99
CA PRO A 140 14.82 7.03 -4.29
C PRO A 140 13.48 7.13 -5.04
N ALA A 141 13.45 8.00 -6.04
CA ALA A 141 12.28 8.22 -6.87
C ALA A 141 12.09 6.98 -7.73
N ILE A 142 11.27 6.03 -7.28
CA ILE A 142 10.78 4.99 -8.17
C ILE A 142 9.30 4.72 -7.92
N PRO A 143 8.41 5.43 -8.64
CA PRO A 143 7.17 4.90 -9.18
C PRO A 143 7.42 4.50 -10.65
N PHE A 144 7.39 3.21 -11.02
CA PHE A 144 7.43 2.83 -12.43
C PHE A 144 6.15 2.15 -12.88
N LEU A 145 5.37 2.90 -13.66
CA LEU A 145 4.67 2.38 -14.83
C LEU A 145 5.31 3.02 -16.05
N VAL A 146 6.27 2.35 -16.69
CA VAL A 146 6.55 2.55 -18.12
C VAL A 146 6.82 1.18 -18.74
N ALA A 147 5.88 0.71 -19.56
CA ALA A 147 6.15 -0.34 -20.53
C ALA A 147 7.37 0.08 -21.37
N GLY A 148 8.50 -0.63 -21.23
CA GLY A 148 9.68 -0.46 -22.10
C GLY A 148 10.90 0.27 -21.52
N GLN A 149 10.97 0.58 -20.22
CA GLN A 149 12.23 1.04 -19.60
C GLN A 149 12.88 -0.12 -18.82
N GLN A 150 14.09 -0.49 -19.25
CA GLN A 150 14.87 -1.63 -18.76
C GLN A 150 15.49 -1.29 -17.39
N TRP A 151 15.38 -2.19 -16.41
CA TRP A 151 16.15 -2.08 -15.16
C TRP A 151 17.64 -1.87 -15.46
N ASP A 152 18.34 -1.13 -14.59
CA ASP A 152 19.74 -1.47 -14.36
C ASP A 152 19.77 -2.92 -13.83
N GLU A 153 20.34 -3.83 -14.61
CA GLU A 153 20.42 -5.26 -14.31
C GLU A 153 21.01 -5.53 -12.91
N ARG A 154 21.87 -4.64 -12.38
CA ARG A 154 22.41 -4.75 -11.01
C ARG A 154 21.33 -4.61 -9.95
N LEU A 155 20.41 -3.65 -10.12
CA LEU A 155 19.32 -3.41 -9.18
C LEU A 155 18.29 -4.55 -9.24
N ARG A 156 18.00 -5.07 -10.45
CA ARG A 156 17.15 -6.25 -10.63
C ARG A 156 17.73 -7.49 -9.94
N GLN A 157 19.02 -7.75 -10.18
CA GLN A 157 19.73 -8.89 -9.59
C GLN A 157 19.92 -8.75 -8.08
N SER A 158 20.06 -7.52 -7.57
CA SER A 158 20.07 -7.24 -6.13
C SER A 158 18.72 -7.57 -5.50
N TRP A 159 17.62 -7.11 -6.12
CA TRP A 159 16.26 -7.39 -5.65
C TRP A 159 15.92 -8.88 -5.67
N MET A 160 16.21 -9.60 -6.77
CA MET A 160 15.99 -11.04 -6.86
C MET A 160 16.76 -11.82 -5.78
N ARG A 161 17.99 -11.39 -5.45
CA ARG A 161 18.77 -12.00 -4.37
C ARG A 161 18.18 -11.74 -2.99
N SER A 162 17.73 -10.52 -2.71
CA SER A 162 17.07 -10.18 -1.44
C SER A 162 15.74 -10.91 -1.27
N PHE A 163 15.00 -11.12 -2.35
CA PHE A 163 13.73 -11.85 -2.34
C PHE A 163 13.92 -13.35 -2.02
N HIS A 164 14.93 -14.00 -2.60
CA HIS A 164 15.23 -15.41 -2.32
C HIS A 164 15.96 -15.65 -0.98
N ALA A 165 16.58 -14.63 -0.39
CA ALA A 165 17.23 -14.75 0.91
C ALA A 165 16.26 -14.64 2.10
N ALA A 166 15.00 -14.22 1.86
CA ALA A 166 13.96 -14.04 2.87
C ALA A 166 12.91 -15.17 2.89
N SER A 167 13.13 -16.26 2.12
CA SER A 167 12.27 -17.45 2.03
C SER A 167 12.91 -18.67 2.66
#